data_AF-A0A3D5D3Z3-F1
#
_entry.id   AF-A0A3D5D3Z3-F1
#
_cell.length_a   1.000
_cell.length_b   1.000
_cell.length_c   1.000
_cell.angle_alpha   90.00
_cell.angle_beta   90.00
_cell.angle_gamma   90.00
#
_symmetry.space_group_name_H-M   'P 1'
#
loop_
_entity.id
_entity.type
_entity.pdbx_description
1 polymer ?
#
loop_
_entity_poly.entity_id
_entity_poly.type
_entity_poly.pdbx_seq_one_letter_code
_entity_poly.pdbx_strand_id
1 'polypeptide(L)'
;MKQQFTLTLAACALSVSLTEAKEIRGKVSQDGKGVGGVFVSAHDTENRKATGVFTAADGTYAIDGLREKDYRVRARQKGLNDVWLDDITAGSKGIDIQMTTATGWKLERQRTADSAFGMLKFDNSRDKLNFKMYCAYCHQIGTVPFRSPEEPVDWETMIRRMDGFGALYPHTKRTIVKRIMDTYKGDAVDKWPKYVPPAAPTGAATKAKITWWEMGKRYESQYHDIDLSPDGRLIYALNITKGYMVTVDTKTDEQVYRKFPRGSYGPHSIEPDNDGHMWVTMCASGQMAKY
;
A
#
# COMPACT_ATOMS: atom_id res chain seq x y z
N MET A 1 1.93 -9.62 73.37
CA MET A 1 1.99 -8.72 72.21
C MET A 1 1.75 -9.53 70.95
N LYS A 2 0.56 -9.44 70.33
CA LYS A 2 0.30 -9.98 68.99
C LYS A 2 -0.19 -8.81 68.14
N GLN A 3 0.67 -8.34 67.24
CA GLN A 3 0.35 -7.28 66.28
C GLN A 3 -0.45 -7.88 65.11
N GLN A 4 -1.52 -7.18 64.75
CA GLN A 4 -2.37 -7.44 63.60
C GLN A 4 -1.64 -7.10 62.29
N PHE A 5 -2.02 -7.76 61.20
CA PHE A 5 -2.00 -7.14 59.88
C PHE A 5 -3.27 -7.53 59.14
N THR A 6 -4.20 -6.58 59.04
CA THR A 6 -5.37 -6.65 58.16
C THR A 6 -4.95 -6.02 56.84
N LEU A 7 -4.87 -6.83 55.78
CA LEU A 7 -4.53 -6.36 54.44
C LEU A 7 -5.81 -5.85 53.75
N THR A 8 -5.97 -4.53 53.62
CA THR A 8 -7.06 -3.93 52.84
C THR A 8 -6.65 -3.92 51.37
N LEU A 9 -7.26 -4.79 50.57
CA LEU A 9 -7.06 -4.82 49.11
C LEU A 9 -7.85 -3.66 48.48
N ALA A 10 -7.17 -2.59 48.08
CA ALA A 10 -7.77 -1.52 47.29
C ALA A 10 -7.84 -1.97 45.82
N ALA A 11 -9.02 -2.35 45.35
CA ALA A 11 -9.28 -2.60 43.94
C ALA A 11 -9.38 -1.27 43.19
N CYS A 12 -8.30 -0.84 42.54
CA CYS A 12 -8.35 0.21 41.52
C CYS A 12 -9.05 -0.34 40.28
N ALA A 13 -10.35 -0.08 40.16
CA ALA A 13 -11.06 -0.22 38.89
C ALA A 13 -10.54 0.86 37.93
N LEU A 14 -9.64 0.48 37.02
CA LEU A 14 -9.34 1.26 35.83
C LEU A 14 -10.59 1.25 34.95
N SER A 15 -11.46 2.24 35.15
CA SER A 15 -12.53 2.56 34.21
C SER A 15 -11.89 3.05 32.92
N VAL A 16 -11.70 2.15 31.96
CA VAL A 16 -11.44 2.51 30.58
C VAL A 16 -12.72 3.16 30.07
N SER A 17 -12.77 4.48 30.09
CA SER A 17 -13.79 5.24 29.40
C SER A 17 -13.72 4.83 27.92
N LEU A 18 -14.68 4.03 27.46
CA LEU A 18 -14.97 3.84 26.05
C LEU A 18 -15.45 5.20 25.54
N THR A 19 -14.52 6.09 25.21
CA THR A 19 -14.83 7.28 24.42
C THR A 19 -15.52 6.78 23.15
N GLU A 20 -16.74 7.26 22.89
CA GLU A 20 -17.42 6.98 21.63
C GLU A 20 -16.44 7.29 20.51
N ALA A 21 -16.13 6.28 19.71
CA ALA A 21 -15.26 6.45 18.56
C ALA A 21 -15.82 7.57 17.70
N LYS A 22 -15.05 8.64 17.53
CA LYS A 22 -15.46 9.77 16.70
C LYS A 22 -15.51 9.32 15.25
N GLU A 23 -16.26 10.06 14.47
CA GLU A 23 -16.54 9.70 13.08
C GLU A 23 -16.52 10.93 12.19
N ILE A 24 -16.00 10.77 10.97
CA ILE A 24 -16.15 11.77 9.90
C ILE A 24 -17.22 11.26 8.94
N ARG A 25 -18.29 12.05 8.73
CA ARG A 25 -19.37 11.73 7.80
C ARG A 25 -19.54 12.80 6.74
N GLY A 26 -19.90 12.39 5.53
CA GLY A 26 -20.05 13.31 4.43
C GLY A 26 -20.70 12.71 3.20
N LYS A 27 -20.61 13.45 2.09
CA LYS A 27 -21.10 13.06 0.78
C LYS A 27 -20.07 13.40 -0.28
N VAL A 28 -19.89 12.50 -1.23
CA VAL A 28 -19.11 12.74 -2.43
C VAL A 28 -20.06 12.91 -3.61
N SER A 29 -19.87 13.96 -4.39
CA SER A 29 -20.63 14.19 -5.62
C SER A 29 -19.78 14.62 -6.80
N GLN A 30 -20.37 14.48 -7.97
CA GLN A 30 -19.87 14.98 -9.24
C GLN A 30 -21.06 15.57 -9.98
N ASP A 31 -20.93 16.81 -10.46
CA ASP A 31 -21.99 17.54 -11.18
C ASP A 31 -23.35 17.51 -10.43
N GLY A 32 -23.29 17.65 -9.11
CA GLY A 32 -24.46 17.64 -8.21
C GLY A 32 -25.07 16.27 -7.93
N LYS A 33 -24.54 15.19 -8.51
CA LYS A 33 -25.01 13.81 -8.28
C LYS A 33 -24.07 13.06 -7.36
N GLY A 34 -24.62 12.31 -6.41
CA GLY A 34 -23.84 11.45 -5.53
C GLY A 34 -23.06 10.39 -6.31
N VAL A 35 -21.82 10.12 -5.91
CA VAL A 35 -20.94 9.14 -6.56
C VAL A 35 -20.65 7.98 -5.61
N GLY A 36 -21.19 6.81 -5.94
CA GLY A 36 -20.94 5.57 -5.21
C GLY A 36 -19.64 4.86 -5.57
N GLY A 37 -19.07 4.12 -4.63
CA GLY A 37 -17.82 3.38 -4.82
C GLY A 37 -16.55 4.22 -4.73
N VAL A 38 -16.64 5.49 -4.32
CA VAL A 38 -15.47 6.32 -4.05
C VAL A 38 -14.83 5.87 -2.75
N PHE A 39 -13.52 5.61 -2.78
CA PHE A 39 -12.79 5.31 -1.56
C PHE A 39 -12.45 6.61 -0.84
N VAL A 40 -13.01 6.81 0.35
CA VAL A 40 -12.79 7.97 1.21
C VAL A 40 -11.99 7.54 2.42
N SER A 41 -10.87 8.21 2.69
CA SER A 41 -9.96 7.85 3.78
C SER A 41 -9.50 9.02 4.60
N ALA A 42 -9.49 8.84 5.93
CA ALA A 42 -8.96 9.77 6.90
C ALA A 42 -7.51 9.36 7.23
N HIS A 43 -6.57 10.28 7.01
CA HIS A 43 -5.14 10.09 7.21
C HIS A 43 -4.66 10.83 8.45
N ASP A 44 -4.15 10.05 9.39
CA ASP A 44 -3.39 10.46 10.55
C ASP A 44 -1.90 10.53 10.16
N THR A 45 -1.43 11.75 9.88
CA THR A 45 -0.05 11.98 9.43
C THR A 45 0.98 11.73 10.52
N GLU A 46 0.61 11.97 11.78
CA GLU A 46 1.47 11.81 12.95
C GLU A 46 1.78 10.34 13.24
N ASN A 47 0.74 9.50 13.32
CA ASN A 47 0.90 8.06 13.55
C ASN A 47 1.07 7.28 12.24
N ARG A 48 1.11 8.00 11.11
CA ARG A 48 1.28 7.44 9.76
C ARG A 48 0.29 6.32 9.49
N LYS A 49 -0.95 6.51 9.91
CA LYS A 49 -2.06 5.58 9.80
C LYS A 49 -3.15 6.21 8.95
N ALA A 50 -3.89 5.39 8.24
CA ALA A 50 -5.13 5.84 7.66
C ALA A 50 -6.19 4.76 7.72
N THR A 51 -7.44 5.21 7.70
CA THR A 51 -8.62 4.36 7.67
C THR A 51 -9.57 4.89 6.61
N GLY A 52 -10.13 4.00 5.80
CA GLY A 52 -11.03 4.39 4.73
C GLY A 52 -12.15 3.40 4.48
N VAL A 53 -13.20 3.92 3.85
CA VAL A 53 -14.44 3.23 3.50
C VAL A 53 -14.81 3.60 2.07
N PHE A 54 -15.76 2.89 1.47
CA PHE A 54 -16.33 3.26 0.19
C PHE A 54 -17.65 4.02 0.38
N THR A 55 -17.92 4.99 -0.49
CA THR A 55 -19.23 5.66 -0.52
C THR A 55 -20.34 4.69 -0.91
N ALA A 56 -21.52 4.88 -0.30
CA ALA A 56 -22.76 4.24 -0.73
C ALA A 56 -23.19 4.74 -2.12
N ALA A 57 -24.19 4.10 -2.72
CA ALA A 57 -24.65 4.43 -4.08
C ALA A 57 -25.06 5.90 -4.27
N ASP A 58 -25.52 6.55 -3.21
CA ASP A 58 -25.91 7.97 -3.20
C ASP A 58 -24.75 8.92 -2.88
N GLY A 59 -23.52 8.42 -2.76
CA GLY A 59 -22.31 9.18 -2.44
C GLY A 59 -22.04 9.39 -0.96
N THR A 60 -22.91 8.94 -0.05
CA THR A 60 -22.69 9.12 1.39
C THR A 60 -21.58 8.21 1.93
N TYR A 61 -20.84 8.68 2.94
CA TYR A 61 -19.82 7.91 3.63
C TYR A 61 -19.73 8.25 5.12
N ALA A 62 -19.10 7.33 5.85
CA ALA A 62 -19.00 7.33 7.30
C ALA A 62 -17.71 6.61 7.71
N ILE A 63 -16.70 7.34 8.21
CA ILE A 63 -15.43 6.77 8.69
C ILE A 63 -15.43 6.83 10.22
N ASP A 64 -15.78 5.73 10.86
CA ASP A 64 -15.83 5.57 12.31
C ASP A 64 -14.49 5.06 12.89
N GLY A 65 -14.41 4.94 14.21
CA GLY A 65 -13.20 4.43 14.87
C GLY A 65 -12.06 5.45 14.94
N LEU A 66 -12.35 6.75 14.79
CA LEU A 66 -11.33 7.78 14.76
C LEU A 66 -11.02 8.31 16.17
N ARG A 67 -9.73 8.57 16.41
CA ARG A 67 -9.26 9.31 17.58
C ARG A 67 -9.64 10.79 17.44
N GLU A 68 -9.87 11.46 18.57
CA GLU A 68 -10.23 12.87 18.62
C GLU A 68 -9.03 13.77 18.24
N LYS A 69 -8.95 14.09 16.95
CA LYS A 69 -7.97 15.00 16.34
C LYS A 69 -8.34 15.34 14.89
N ASP A 70 -7.47 16.08 14.23
CA ASP A 70 -7.61 16.45 12.82
C ASP A 70 -6.97 15.41 11.88
N TYR A 71 -7.59 15.24 10.72
CA TYR A 71 -7.19 14.30 9.69
C TYR A 71 -7.10 14.99 8.33
N ARG A 72 -6.22 14.47 7.47
CA ARG A 72 -6.30 14.74 6.04
C ARG A 72 -7.26 13.73 5.41
N VAL A 73 -8.35 14.20 4.80
CA VAL A 73 -9.34 13.33 4.15
C VAL A 73 -9.06 13.29 2.65
N ARG A 74 -9.02 12.09 2.07
CA ARG A 74 -8.86 11.88 0.63
C ARG A 74 -10.07 11.17 0.07
N ALA A 75 -10.60 11.64 -1.06
CA ALA A 75 -11.52 10.90 -1.91
C ALA A 75 -10.82 10.46 -3.19
N ARG A 76 -10.95 9.17 -3.54
CA ARG A 76 -10.29 8.58 -4.71
C ARG A 76 -11.16 7.56 -5.42
N GLN A 77 -11.24 7.70 -6.74
CA GLN A 77 -11.83 6.71 -7.65
C GLN A 77 -11.15 6.81 -9.02
N LYS A 78 -10.84 5.66 -9.65
CA LYS A 78 -10.28 5.66 -11.00
C LYS A 78 -11.24 6.34 -11.97
N GLY A 79 -10.72 7.22 -12.82
CA GLY A 79 -11.50 8.06 -13.73
C GLY A 79 -11.81 9.46 -13.20
N LEU A 80 -11.66 9.70 -11.90
CA LEU A 80 -11.88 11.00 -11.26
C LEU A 80 -10.55 11.59 -10.76
N ASN A 81 -10.50 12.90 -10.58
CA ASN A 81 -9.39 13.57 -9.91
C ASN A 81 -9.50 13.35 -8.40
N ASP A 82 -8.43 12.88 -7.78
CA ASP A 82 -8.34 12.76 -6.32
C ASP A 82 -8.54 14.14 -5.67
N VAL A 83 -9.32 14.18 -4.59
CA VAL A 83 -9.54 15.39 -3.78
C VAL A 83 -8.95 15.15 -2.40
N TRP A 84 -8.23 16.15 -1.90
CA TRP A 84 -7.71 16.19 -0.53
C TRP A 84 -8.34 17.36 0.21
N LEU A 85 -8.79 17.10 1.43
CA LEU A 85 -9.19 18.11 2.40
C LEU A 85 -8.26 17.97 3.60
N ASP A 86 -7.71 19.08 4.05
CA ASP A 86 -6.83 19.12 5.23
C ASP A 86 -7.64 19.55 6.46
N ASP A 87 -7.08 19.29 7.65
CA ASP A 87 -7.60 19.77 8.94
C ASP A 87 -9.07 19.41 9.25
N ILE A 88 -9.51 18.20 8.87
CA ILE A 88 -10.86 17.71 9.18
C ILE A 88 -10.87 17.05 10.56
N THR A 89 -11.49 17.71 11.53
CA THR A 89 -11.63 17.21 12.90
C THR A 89 -12.54 15.98 12.98
N ALA A 90 -12.15 14.98 13.76
CA ALA A 90 -13.00 13.84 14.08
C ALA A 90 -14.33 14.28 14.72
N GLY A 91 -15.44 13.71 14.28
CA GLY A 91 -16.78 14.15 14.68
C GLY A 91 -17.42 15.14 13.70
N SER A 92 -16.67 15.65 12.72
CA SER A 92 -17.21 16.49 11.65
C SER A 92 -18.27 15.76 10.82
N LYS A 93 -19.39 16.46 10.57
CA LYS A 93 -20.53 15.95 9.80
C LYS A 93 -20.80 16.86 8.61
N GLY A 94 -21.39 16.30 7.56
CA GLY A 94 -21.78 17.07 6.38
C GLY A 94 -20.61 17.53 5.52
N ILE A 95 -19.48 16.81 5.56
CA ILE A 95 -18.32 17.10 4.72
C ILE A 95 -18.68 16.79 3.25
N ASP A 96 -18.79 17.84 2.45
CA ASP A 96 -19.09 17.74 1.02
C ASP A 96 -17.80 17.70 0.20
N ILE A 97 -17.68 16.70 -0.67
CA ILE A 97 -16.51 16.50 -1.53
C ILE A 97 -16.98 16.49 -2.99
N GLN A 98 -16.61 17.54 -3.73
CA GLN A 98 -16.88 17.64 -5.16
C GLN A 98 -15.72 17.07 -5.97
N MET A 99 -15.96 15.98 -6.68
CA MET A 99 -15.01 15.35 -7.59
C MET A 99 -15.25 15.76 -9.04
N THR A 100 -14.18 15.74 -9.83
CA THR A 100 -14.22 16.08 -11.26
C THR A 100 -13.61 14.95 -12.09
N THR A 101 -14.04 14.83 -13.35
CA THR A 101 -13.51 13.83 -14.27
C THR A 101 -12.01 14.07 -14.50
N ALA A 102 -11.21 13.01 -14.41
CA ALA A 102 -9.83 13.05 -14.83
C ALA A 102 -9.76 12.94 -16.36
N THR A 103 -8.97 13.81 -17.00
CA THR A 103 -8.78 13.81 -18.45
C THR A 103 -7.29 13.91 -18.80
N GLY A 104 -6.95 13.61 -20.06
CA GLY A 104 -5.57 13.70 -20.57
C GLY A 104 -4.57 12.95 -19.68
N TRP A 105 -3.46 13.60 -19.35
CA TRP A 105 -2.41 13.02 -18.50
C TRP A 105 -2.90 12.63 -17.10
N LYS A 106 -3.85 13.37 -16.51
CA LYS A 106 -4.40 13.05 -15.18
C LYS A 106 -5.16 11.72 -15.19
N LEU A 107 -5.79 11.37 -16.31
CA LEU A 107 -6.44 10.07 -16.50
C LEU A 107 -5.40 8.99 -16.81
N GLU A 108 -4.50 9.25 -17.75
CA GLU A 108 -3.49 8.27 -18.21
C GLU A 108 -2.56 7.83 -17.08
N ARG A 109 -2.17 8.74 -16.16
CA ARG A 109 -1.35 8.38 -14.99
C ARG A 109 -2.04 7.42 -14.01
N GLN A 110 -3.35 7.20 -14.14
CA GLN A 110 -4.11 6.25 -13.32
C GLN A 110 -4.13 4.84 -13.92
N ARG A 111 -3.62 4.65 -15.14
CA ARG A 111 -3.49 3.34 -15.78
C ARG A 111 -2.73 2.39 -14.85
N THR A 112 -3.27 1.19 -14.69
CA THR A 112 -2.65 0.16 -13.86
C THR A 112 -1.42 -0.43 -14.56
N ALA A 113 -0.47 -0.94 -13.77
CA ALA A 113 0.75 -1.55 -14.31
C ALA A 113 0.47 -2.75 -15.23
N ASP A 114 -0.54 -3.55 -14.94
CA ASP A 114 -0.97 -4.68 -15.79
C ASP A 114 -1.51 -4.19 -17.14
N SER A 115 -2.30 -3.11 -17.15
CA SER A 115 -2.78 -2.48 -18.39
C SER A 115 -1.61 -1.91 -19.20
N ALA A 116 -0.68 -1.22 -18.53
CA ALA A 116 0.53 -0.69 -19.18
C ALA A 116 1.44 -1.80 -19.71
N PHE A 117 1.58 -2.91 -18.99
CA PHE A 117 2.29 -4.11 -19.47
C PHE A 117 1.62 -4.70 -20.72
N GLY A 118 0.29 -4.66 -20.81
CA GLY A 118 -0.47 -5.09 -21.99
C GLY A 118 -0.19 -4.28 -23.26
N MET A 119 0.46 -3.12 -23.15
CA MET A 119 0.88 -2.31 -24.30
C MET A 119 2.09 -2.91 -25.00
N LEU A 120 2.95 -3.63 -24.28
CA LEU A 120 4.09 -4.34 -24.85
C LEU A 120 3.62 -5.58 -25.63
N LYS A 121 3.86 -5.57 -26.95
CA LYS A 121 3.40 -6.63 -27.85
C LYS A 121 4.46 -7.72 -28.04
N PHE A 122 3.99 -8.95 -27.97
CA PHE A 122 4.77 -10.16 -28.21
C PHE A 122 4.07 -10.98 -29.29
N ASP A 123 4.85 -11.53 -30.21
CA ASP A 123 4.35 -12.37 -31.30
C ASP A 123 4.00 -13.78 -30.79
N ASN A 124 4.59 -14.17 -29.66
CA ASN A 124 4.45 -15.47 -29.03
C ASN A 124 4.10 -15.33 -27.54
N SER A 125 3.10 -16.09 -27.09
CA SER A 125 2.68 -16.11 -25.69
C SER A 125 3.76 -16.65 -24.75
N ARG A 126 4.60 -17.59 -25.22
CA ARG A 126 5.70 -18.12 -24.42
C ARG A 126 6.78 -17.08 -24.15
N ASP A 127 7.08 -16.23 -25.12
CA ASP A 127 8.01 -15.11 -24.96
C ASP A 127 7.45 -14.06 -23.99
N LYS A 128 6.15 -13.77 -24.10
CA LYS A 128 5.45 -12.88 -23.16
C LYS A 128 5.53 -13.39 -21.72
N LEU A 129 5.30 -14.69 -21.50
CA LEU A 129 5.35 -15.31 -20.17
C LEU A 129 6.78 -15.36 -19.64
N ASN A 130 7.76 -15.67 -20.49
CA ASN A 130 9.18 -15.62 -20.14
C ASN A 130 9.60 -14.19 -19.74
N PHE A 131 9.19 -13.17 -20.51
CA PHE A 131 9.41 -11.77 -20.14
C PHE A 131 8.71 -11.39 -18.83
N LYS A 132 7.44 -11.79 -18.64
CA LYS A 132 6.72 -11.56 -17.38
C LYS A 132 7.49 -12.14 -16.19
N MET A 133 7.99 -13.38 -16.32
CA MET A 133 8.71 -14.06 -15.25
C MET A 133 10.05 -13.40 -14.92
N TYR A 134 10.85 -13.01 -15.93
CA TYR A 134 12.21 -12.54 -15.69
C TYR A 134 12.39 -11.02 -15.64
N CYS A 135 11.45 -10.24 -16.18
CA CYS A 135 11.56 -8.79 -16.24
C CYS A 135 10.51 -8.06 -15.39
N ALA A 136 9.32 -8.64 -15.18
CA ALA A 136 8.27 -8.03 -14.34
C ALA A 136 8.25 -8.56 -12.90
N TYR A 137 9.21 -9.41 -12.51
CA TYR A 137 9.32 -9.98 -11.17
C TYR A 137 9.82 -8.97 -10.14
N CYS A 138 10.83 -8.15 -10.48
CA CYS A 138 11.42 -7.20 -9.54
C CYS A 138 10.57 -5.93 -9.36
N HIS A 139 9.98 -5.43 -10.45
CA HIS A 139 9.10 -4.27 -10.42
C HIS A 139 8.08 -4.31 -11.55
N GLN A 140 7.04 -3.50 -11.40
CA GLN A 140 6.01 -3.31 -12.41
C GLN A 140 6.55 -2.62 -13.67
N ILE A 141 6.15 -3.10 -14.85
CA ILE A 141 6.55 -2.58 -16.17
C ILE A 141 5.53 -1.55 -16.68
N GLY A 142 6.01 -0.47 -17.30
CA GLY A 142 5.15 0.53 -17.95
C GLY A 142 4.51 1.56 -17.01
N THR A 143 4.83 1.53 -15.71
CA THR A 143 4.43 2.56 -14.75
C THR A 143 5.05 3.91 -15.09
N VAL A 144 4.58 5.01 -14.48
CA VAL A 144 5.14 6.36 -14.74
C VAL A 144 6.66 6.41 -14.50
N PRO A 145 7.20 5.93 -13.36
CA PRO A 145 8.64 5.93 -13.13
C PRO A 145 9.41 5.08 -14.14
N PHE A 146 8.82 3.97 -14.61
CA PHE A 146 9.43 3.18 -15.67
C PHE A 146 9.54 4.01 -16.95
N ARG A 147 8.52 4.76 -17.34
CA ARG A 147 8.49 5.52 -18.61
C ARG A 147 9.38 6.78 -18.64
N SER A 148 9.90 7.22 -17.50
CA SER A 148 10.68 8.45 -17.37
C SER A 148 12.15 8.12 -17.06
N PRO A 149 12.98 7.77 -18.06
CA PRO A 149 14.40 7.52 -17.82
C PRO A 149 15.07 8.78 -17.26
N GLU A 150 15.96 8.61 -16.29
CA GLU A 150 16.83 9.68 -15.82
C GLU A 150 17.92 9.92 -16.87
N GLU A 151 17.92 11.11 -17.49
CA GLU A 151 19.05 11.55 -18.28
C GLU A 151 20.31 11.64 -17.39
N PRO A 152 21.50 11.20 -17.85
CA PRO A 152 21.86 10.86 -19.23
C PRO A 152 21.82 9.36 -19.54
N VAL A 153 21.20 8.53 -18.69
CA VAL A 153 21.32 7.08 -18.80
C VAL A 153 20.39 6.55 -19.90
N ASP A 154 20.98 6.01 -20.97
CA ASP A 154 20.22 5.42 -22.06
C ASP A 154 19.49 4.14 -21.61
N TRP A 155 18.24 4.01 -22.08
CA TRP A 155 17.39 2.83 -21.89
C TRP A 155 18.10 1.54 -22.27
N GLU A 156 18.92 1.56 -23.31
CA GLU A 156 19.73 0.42 -23.71
C GLU A 156 20.69 -0.02 -22.61
N THR A 157 21.35 0.92 -21.92
CA THR A 157 22.28 0.61 -20.82
C THR A 157 21.53 0.01 -19.64
N MET A 158 20.38 0.58 -19.26
CA MET A 158 19.56 0.04 -18.16
C MET A 158 19.00 -1.33 -18.46
N ILE A 159 18.40 -1.52 -19.64
CA ILE A 159 17.81 -2.80 -20.02
C ILE A 159 18.89 -3.86 -20.21
N ARG A 160 20.08 -3.55 -20.75
CA ARG A 160 21.18 -4.52 -20.84
C ARG A 160 21.73 -4.94 -19.49
N ARG A 161 21.82 -4.01 -18.52
CA ARG A 161 22.16 -4.37 -17.13
C ARG A 161 21.10 -5.28 -16.51
N MET A 162 19.82 -5.06 -16.81
CA MET A 162 18.71 -5.92 -16.37
C MET A 162 18.69 -7.28 -17.09
N ASP A 163 19.05 -7.34 -18.38
CA ASP A 163 19.13 -8.58 -19.17
C ASP A 163 20.27 -9.50 -18.68
N GLY A 164 21.29 -8.94 -18.01
CA GLY A 164 22.29 -9.69 -17.26
C GLY A 164 21.69 -10.52 -16.11
N PHE A 165 20.49 -10.18 -15.63
CA PHE A 165 19.76 -10.92 -14.58
C PHE A 165 18.70 -11.88 -15.14
N GLY A 166 18.45 -11.90 -16.45
CA GLY A 166 17.29 -12.60 -17.03
C GLY A 166 17.65 -13.85 -17.85
N ALA A 167 16.89 -14.93 -17.65
CA ALA A 167 16.86 -16.08 -18.56
C ALA A 167 15.85 -15.86 -19.71
N LEU A 168 15.89 -14.67 -20.31
CA LEU A 168 15.12 -14.41 -21.54
C LEU A 168 15.60 -15.31 -22.68
N TYR A 169 14.70 -15.74 -23.56
CA TYR A 169 15.14 -16.51 -24.73
C TYR A 169 16.06 -15.68 -25.64
N PRO A 170 17.06 -16.30 -26.29
CA PRO A 170 18.02 -15.57 -27.13
C PRO A 170 17.39 -14.68 -28.20
N HIS A 171 16.28 -15.11 -28.82
CA HIS A 171 15.57 -14.30 -29.82
C HIS A 171 14.82 -13.11 -29.20
N THR A 172 14.29 -13.27 -27.99
CA THR A 172 13.66 -12.18 -27.24
C THR A 172 14.70 -11.14 -26.84
N LYS A 173 15.86 -11.56 -26.30
CA LYS A 173 16.97 -10.65 -25.92
C LYS A 173 17.38 -9.71 -27.04
N ARG A 174 17.46 -10.22 -28.28
CA ARG A 174 17.84 -9.41 -29.46
C ARG A 174 16.86 -8.27 -29.77
N THR A 175 15.59 -8.40 -29.40
CA THR A 175 14.55 -7.43 -29.79
C THR A 175 13.98 -6.65 -28.63
N ILE A 176 14.22 -7.06 -27.37
CA ILE A 176 13.49 -6.56 -26.22
C ILE A 176 13.74 -5.08 -25.92
N VAL A 177 14.99 -4.62 -26.06
CA VAL A 177 15.35 -3.20 -25.85
C VAL A 177 14.52 -2.32 -26.78
N LYS A 178 14.55 -2.62 -28.08
CA LYS A 178 13.78 -1.88 -29.08
C LYS A 178 12.28 -1.94 -28.79
N ARG A 179 11.74 -3.13 -28.49
CA ARG A 179 10.31 -3.30 -28.15
C ARG A 179 9.90 -2.43 -26.96
N ILE A 180 10.71 -2.39 -25.89
CA ILE A 180 10.44 -1.56 -24.70
C ILE A 180 10.47 -0.08 -25.08
N MET A 181 11.51 0.37 -25.80
CA MET A 181 11.64 1.76 -26.21
C MET A 181 10.47 2.21 -27.11
N ASP A 182 10.15 1.42 -28.14
CA ASP A 182 9.03 1.68 -29.06
C ASP A 182 7.67 1.73 -28.34
N THR A 183 7.54 1.03 -27.21
CA THR A 183 6.29 0.95 -26.45
C THR A 183 6.16 2.07 -25.43
N TYR A 184 7.25 2.42 -24.72
CA TYR A 184 7.20 3.19 -23.48
C TYR A 184 7.88 4.55 -23.53
N LYS A 185 8.71 4.84 -24.53
CA LYS A 185 9.52 6.07 -24.59
C LYS A 185 8.75 7.20 -25.28
N GLY A 186 8.71 8.37 -24.65
CA GLY A 186 8.23 9.61 -25.27
C GLY A 186 6.79 9.51 -25.80
N ASP A 187 6.61 9.91 -27.06
CA ASP A 187 5.32 9.98 -27.76
C ASP A 187 4.69 8.59 -28.04
N ALA A 188 5.42 7.49 -27.81
CA ALA A 188 4.87 6.14 -27.92
C ALA A 188 3.65 5.94 -27.00
N VAL A 189 3.68 6.56 -25.82
CA VAL A 189 2.58 6.51 -24.83
C VAL A 189 1.32 7.20 -25.38
N ASP A 190 1.49 8.28 -26.14
CA ASP A 190 0.36 9.03 -26.70
C ASP A 190 -0.41 8.23 -27.77
N LYS A 191 0.25 7.23 -28.35
CA LYS A 191 -0.31 6.29 -29.34
C LYS A 191 -1.04 5.11 -28.70
N TRP A 192 -0.98 4.95 -27.38
CA TRP A 192 -1.72 3.89 -26.70
C TRP A 192 -3.24 4.11 -26.81
N PRO A 193 -4.05 3.03 -26.79
CA PRO A 193 -5.48 3.17 -26.60
C PRO A 193 -5.78 4.01 -25.36
N LYS A 194 -6.69 4.98 -25.49
CA LYS A 194 -7.08 5.85 -24.37
C LYS A 194 -7.46 4.99 -23.16
N TYR A 195 -6.93 5.33 -21.99
CA TYR A 195 -7.21 4.58 -20.78
C TYR A 195 -8.70 4.67 -20.44
N VAL A 196 -9.35 3.51 -20.38
CA VAL A 196 -10.72 3.38 -19.87
C VAL A 196 -10.61 2.93 -18.42
N PRO A 197 -10.99 3.77 -17.43
CA PRO A 197 -10.98 3.36 -16.04
C PRO A 197 -11.97 2.21 -15.83
N PRO A 198 -11.66 1.23 -14.94
CA PRO A 198 -12.61 0.20 -14.59
C PRO A 198 -13.83 0.82 -13.91
N ALA A 199 -14.95 0.09 -13.93
CA ALA A 199 -16.15 0.47 -13.20
C ALA A 199 -15.87 0.66 -11.70
N ALA A 200 -16.65 1.55 -11.07
CA ALA A 200 -16.56 1.75 -9.63
C ALA A 200 -16.84 0.43 -8.87
N PRO A 201 -16.21 0.22 -7.70
CA PRO A 201 -16.56 -0.88 -6.82
C PRO A 201 -18.06 -0.86 -6.47
N THR A 202 -18.68 -2.03 -6.45
CA THR A 202 -20.09 -2.21 -6.07
C THR A 202 -20.25 -3.45 -5.19
N GLY A 203 -21.45 -3.64 -4.63
CA GLY A 203 -21.80 -4.85 -3.89
C GLY A 203 -21.01 -5.02 -2.59
N ALA A 204 -20.47 -6.22 -2.35
CA ALA A 204 -19.76 -6.52 -1.11
C ALA A 204 -18.48 -5.69 -0.94
N ALA A 205 -17.81 -5.29 -2.03
CA ALA A 205 -16.57 -4.53 -1.97
C ALA A 205 -16.75 -3.16 -1.31
N THR A 206 -17.92 -2.53 -1.45
CA THR A 206 -18.19 -1.21 -0.85
C THR A 206 -18.50 -1.27 0.64
N LYS A 207 -18.64 -2.47 1.21
CA LYS A 207 -18.80 -2.68 2.66
C LYS A 207 -17.47 -2.77 3.41
N ALA A 208 -16.35 -2.79 2.69
CA ALA A 208 -15.04 -2.91 3.31
C ALA A 208 -14.62 -1.62 4.01
N LYS A 209 -14.12 -1.78 5.24
CA LYS A 209 -13.32 -0.78 5.95
C LYS A 209 -11.86 -1.22 5.91
N ILE A 210 -10.99 -0.35 5.43
CA ILE A 210 -9.57 -0.64 5.25
C ILE A 210 -8.77 0.26 6.20
N THR A 211 -7.94 -0.33 7.05
CA THR A 211 -6.99 0.38 7.91
C THR A 211 -5.58 -0.01 7.50
N TRP A 212 -4.68 0.96 7.41
CA TRP A 212 -3.28 0.70 7.06
C TRP A 212 -2.34 1.64 7.80
N TRP A 213 -1.11 1.17 7.97
CA TRP A 213 -0.01 1.92 8.54
C TRP A 213 1.11 2.02 7.52
N GLU A 214 1.69 3.21 7.39
CA GLU A 214 2.90 3.40 6.61
C GLU A 214 4.11 3.08 7.49
N MET A 215 4.89 2.11 7.05
CA MET A 215 6.08 1.65 7.74
C MET A 215 7.34 2.09 6.99
N GLY A 216 8.42 2.35 7.74
CA GLY A 216 9.72 2.72 7.20
C GLY A 216 9.75 4.07 6.48
N LYS A 217 10.86 4.35 5.81
CA LYS A 217 11.04 5.57 5.01
C LYS A 217 10.71 5.30 3.54
N ARG A 218 10.05 6.28 2.91
CA ARG A 218 9.70 6.23 1.48
C ARG A 218 10.96 6.04 0.64
N TYR A 219 10.89 5.15 -0.35
CA TYR A 219 11.99 4.76 -1.26
C TYR A 219 13.19 4.05 -0.64
N GLU A 220 13.26 3.95 0.68
CA GLU A 220 14.35 3.23 1.36
C GLU A 220 13.94 1.86 1.90
N SER A 221 12.65 1.57 1.94
CA SER A 221 12.11 0.39 2.63
C SER A 221 11.61 -0.64 1.64
N GLN A 222 12.05 -1.89 1.83
CA GLN A 222 11.56 -3.03 1.08
C GLN A 222 11.05 -4.08 2.08
N TYR A 223 9.74 -4.03 2.34
CA TYR A 223 9.09 -5.03 3.18
C TYR A 223 8.83 -6.27 2.36
N HIS A 224 9.39 -7.39 2.79
CA HIS A 224 9.31 -8.65 2.06
C HIS A 224 8.14 -9.50 2.51
N ASP A 225 7.93 -9.59 3.81
CA ASP A 225 6.88 -10.41 4.40
C ASP A 225 6.25 -9.72 5.62
N ILE A 226 5.03 -10.15 5.94
CA ILE A 226 4.17 -9.58 6.96
C ILE A 226 3.31 -10.67 7.59
N ASP A 227 3.17 -10.65 8.91
CA ASP A 227 2.26 -11.55 9.62
C ASP A 227 1.69 -10.91 10.89
N LEU A 228 0.68 -11.53 11.47
CA LEU A 228 0.00 -11.11 12.69
C LEU A 228 0.42 -12.01 13.87
N SER A 229 0.50 -11.42 15.07
CA SER A 229 0.44 -12.24 16.27
C SER A 229 -0.86 -13.05 16.30
N PRO A 230 -0.89 -14.24 16.94
CA PRO A 230 -2.11 -15.05 17.02
C PRO A 230 -3.34 -14.34 17.61
N ASP A 231 -3.13 -13.33 18.46
CA ASP A 231 -4.20 -12.50 19.03
C ASP A 231 -4.60 -11.28 18.16
N GLY A 232 -3.94 -11.09 17.01
CA GLY A 232 -4.14 -9.96 16.09
C GLY A 232 -3.69 -8.59 16.63
N ARG A 233 -2.99 -8.56 17.76
CA ARG A 233 -2.55 -7.34 18.43
C ARG A 233 -1.41 -6.65 17.70
N LEU A 234 -0.45 -7.43 17.19
CA LEU A 234 0.78 -6.94 16.58
C LEU A 234 0.83 -7.39 15.13
N ILE A 235 1.14 -6.44 14.24
CA ILE A 235 1.56 -6.72 12.88
C ILE A 235 3.08 -6.76 12.90
N TYR A 236 3.68 -7.82 12.40
CA TYR A 236 5.11 -7.94 12.18
C TYR A 236 5.39 -7.78 10.69
N ALA A 237 6.38 -6.96 10.32
CA ALA A 237 6.84 -6.87 8.94
C ALA A 237 8.36 -6.87 8.86
N LEU A 238 8.90 -7.56 7.86
CA LEU A 238 10.33 -7.72 7.67
C LEU A 238 10.85 -6.79 6.58
N ASN A 239 11.79 -5.91 6.92
CA ASN A 239 12.50 -5.11 5.93
C ASN A 239 13.80 -5.80 5.52
N ILE A 240 13.80 -6.41 4.34
CA ILE A 240 14.90 -7.28 3.88
C ILE A 240 16.20 -6.50 3.63
N THR A 241 16.11 -5.32 3.03
CA THR A 241 17.29 -4.53 2.64
C THR A 241 17.91 -3.78 3.81
N LYS A 242 17.09 -3.36 4.77
CA LYS A 242 17.57 -2.65 5.98
C LYS A 242 17.87 -3.59 7.14
N GLY A 243 17.53 -4.88 7.04
CA GLY A 243 17.88 -5.89 8.03
C GLY A 243 17.23 -5.66 9.40
N TYR A 244 15.96 -5.25 9.41
CA TYR A 244 15.19 -5.08 10.64
C TYR A 244 13.78 -5.64 10.50
N MET A 245 13.17 -5.90 11.65
CA MET A 245 11.74 -6.13 11.80
C MET A 245 11.08 -4.89 12.35
N VAL A 246 9.86 -4.61 11.91
CA VAL A 246 8.98 -3.63 12.55
C VAL A 246 7.77 -4.36 13.14
N THR A 247 7.38 -3.98 14.34
CA THR A 247 6.10 -4.37 14.94
C THR A 247 5.19 -3.16 15.00
N VAL A 248 3.94 -3.30 14.55
CA VAL A 248 2.90 -2.27 14.67
C VAL A 248 1.83 -2.77 15.61
N ASP A 249 1.57 -2.01 16.67
CA ASP A 249 0.50 -2.29 17.62
C ASP A 249 -0.84 -1.76 17.07
N THR A 250 -1.82 -2.65 16.86
CA THR A 250 -3.08 -2.31 16.18
C THR A 250 -4.07 -1.46 16.99
N LYS A 251 -3.81 -1.24 18.29
CA LYS A 251 -4.66 -0.38 19.15
C LYS A 251 -3.97 0.95 19.47
N THR A 252 -2.67 0.94 19.75
CA THR A 252 -1.90 2.15 20.09
C THR A 252 -1.32 2.83 18.86
N ASP A 253 -1.21 2.13 17.73
CA ASP A 253 -0.55 2.57 16.49
C ASP A 253 0.98 2.74 16.63
N GLU A 254 1.54 2.29 17.76
CA GLU A 254 2.98 2.35 18.02
C GLU A 254 3.74 1.42 17.06
N GLN A 255 4.81 1.96 16.47
CA GLN A 255 5.71 1.20 15.60
C GLN A 255 7.08 1.05 16.25
N VAL A 256 7.51 -0.18 16.51
CA VAL A 256 8.82 -0.48 17.11
C VAL A 256 9.70 -1.19 16.09
N TYR A 257 10.86 -0.60 15.82
CA TYR A 257 11.84 -1.09 14.84
C TYR A 257 12.98 -1.80 15.57
N ARG A 258 13.25 -3.06 15.22
CA ARG A 258 14.26 -3.89 15.87
C ARG A 258 15.21 -4.49 14.84
N LYS A 259 16.50 -4.22 15.00
CA LYS A 259 17.54 -4.85 14.18
C LYS A 259 17.74 -6.30 14.62
N PHE A 260 18.04 -7.16 13.66
CA PHE A 260 18.46 -8.52 13.95
C PHE A 260 19.88 -8.53 14.55
N PRO A 261 20.25 -9.59 15.29
CA PRO A 261 21.61 -9.75 15.82
C PRO A 261 22.69 -9.62 14.74
N ARG A 262 23.88 -9.17 15.15
CA ARG A 262 25.03 -9.04 14.26
C ARG A 262 25.34 -10.39 13.63
N GLY A 263 25.47 -10.42 12.30
CA GLY A 263 25.72 -11.64 11.53
C GLY A 263 24.47 -12.25 10.88
N SER A 264 23.27 -11.81 11.27
CA SER A 264 22.02 -12.25 10.68
C SER A 264 21.53 -11.26 9.62
N TYR A 265 21.38 -11.72 8.38
CA TYR A 265 21.06 -10.89 7.21
C TYR A 265 19.97 -11.51 6.33
N GLY A 266 19.25 -10.63 5.63
CA GLY A 266 18.20 -10.98 4.68
C GLY A 266 16.96 -11.58 5.35
N PRO A 267 16.31 -10.89 6.32
CA PRO A 267 15.05 -11.36 6.88
C PRO A 267 14.01 -11.43 5.75
N HIS A 268 13.49 -12.62 5.50
CA HIS A 268 12.72 -12.93 4.30
C HIS A 268 11.30 -13.33 4.61
N SER A 269 11.09 -14.34 5.46
CA SER A 269 9.75 -14.80 5.83
C SER A 269 9.56 -14.79 7.35
N ILE A 270 8.32 -14.53 7.80
CA ILE A 270 7.94 -14.50 9.21
C ILE A 270 6.63 -15.25 9.44
N GLU A 271 6.60 -16.16 10.41
CA GLU A 271 5.42 -16.97 10.74
C GLU A 271 5.39 -17.28 12.26
N PRO A 272 4.22 -17.35 12.91
CA PRO A 272 4.11 -17.79 14.29
C PRO A 272 4.26 -19.32 14.42
N ASP A 273 4.88 -19.77 15.52
CA ASP A 273 4.74 -21.15 15.97
C ASP A 273 3.45 -21.36 16.79
N ASN A 274 3.19 -22.61 17.20
CA ASN A 274 2.00 -22.98 17.97
C ASN A 274 1.93 -22.30 19.35
N ASP A 275 3.07 -21.83 19.88
CA ASP A 275 3.14 -21.12 21.15
C ASP A 275 3.08 -19.59 20.95
N GLY A 276 2.97 -19.13 19.69
CA GLY A 276 2.88 -17.72 19.31
C GLY A 276 4.20 -16.98 19.20
N HIS A 277 5.34 -17.67 19.21
CA HIS A 277 6.63 -17.03 18.92
C HIS A 277 6.79 -16.84 17.42
N MET A 278 7.36 -15.70 17.01
CA MET A 278 7.58 -15.43 15.60
C MET A 278 8.91 -16.01 15.14
N TRP A 279 8.89 -16.82 14.10
CA TRP A 279 10.08 -17.37 13.46
C TRP A 279 10.37 -16.63 12.17
N VAL A 280 11.62 -16.21 12.02
CA VAL A 280 12.09 -15.43 10.87
C VAL A 280 13.17 -16.20 10.13
N THR A 281 13.01 -16.36 8.82
CA THR A 281 14.07 -16.94 7.96
C THR A 281 15.01 -15.85 7.48
N MET A 282 16.32 -16.13 7.54
CA MET A 282 17.38 -15.20 7.14
C MET A 282 18.06 -15.71 5.86
N CYS A 283 17.50 -15.38 4.70
CA CYS A 283 17.83 -16.02 3.41
C CYS A 283 19.28 -15.79 2.97
N ALA A 284 19.90 -14.68 3.36
CA ALA A 284 21.27 -14.35 2.97
C ALA A 284 22.32 -14.96 3.91
N SER A 285 21.95 -15.26 5.15
CA SER A 285 22.87 -15.75 6.20
C SER A 285 22.67 -17.22 6.56
N GLY A 286 21.60 -17.87 6.07
CA GLY A 286 21.33 -19.28 6.31
C GLY A 286 20.93 -19.59 7.76
N GLN A 287 20.24 -18.65 8.41
CA GLN A 287 19.85 -18.73 9.82
C GLN A 287 18.33 -18.64 9.98
N MET A 288 17.83 -19.06 11.15
CA MET A 288 16.50 -18.73 11.63
C MET A 288 16.62 -17.94 12.94
N ALA A 289 15.80 -16.91 13.08
CA ALA A 289 15.68 -16.14 14.31
C ALA A 289 14.31 -16.42 14.94
N LYS A 290 14.29 -16.55 16.27
CA LYS A 290 13.06 -16.64 17.06
C LYS A 290 12.85 -15.31 17.78
N TYR A 291 11.61 -14.83 17.81
CA TYR A 291 11.20 -13.61 18.49
C TYR A 291 10.00 -13.86 19.41
#